data_AF-A0A419R4B4-F1
#
_entry.id   AF-A0A419R4B4-F1
#
_cell.length_a   1.000
_cell.length_b   1.000
_cell.length_c   1.000
_cell.angle_alpha   90.00
_cell.angle_beta   90.00
_cell.angle_gamma   90.00
#
_symmetry.space_group_name_H-M   'P 1'
#
loop_
_entity.id
_entity.type
_entity.pdbx_description
1 polymer ?
#
loop_
_entity_poly.entity_id
_entity_poly.type
_entity_poly.pdbx_seq_one_letter_code
_entity_poly.pdbx_strand_id
1 'polypeptide(L)'
;MQLNQASAVPGVLRLTQAKYQVNGQTIDQTTYFRNQVFSQLNWTHNATKQKDEADIPVSLIIAGVYVGDFDLSLSHKAAWAAGQGNYTTGLHWGDATPHIKQPGLLGRSLYLYEPANGQSRFVIEIN
;
A
#
# COMPACT_ATOMS: atom_id res chain seq x y z
N MET A 1 6.92 4.28 -5.33
CA MET A 1 6.94 2.79 -5.40
C MET A 1 6.73 2.36 -6.86
N GLN A 2 7.16 1.18 -7.29
CA GLN A 2 7.00 0.72 -8.69
C GLN A 2 6.06 -0.48 -8.78
N LEU A 3 5.18 -0.50 -9.79
CA LEU A 3 4.35 -1.67 -10.12
C LEU A 3 5.20 -2.70 -10.89
N ASN A 4 5.66 -3.76 -10.20
CA ASN A 4 6.47 -4.82 -10.80
C ASN A 4 5.65 -6.11 -11.03
N GLN A 5 5.86 -6.77 -12.18
CA GLN A 5 5.21 -8.04 -12.53
C GLN A 5 5.53 -9.21 -11.57
N ALA A 6 6.52 -9.09 -10.70
CA ALA A 6 6.98 -10.18 -9.82
C ALA A 6 6.12 -10.41 -8.55
N SER A 7 5.01 -9.70 -8.36
CA SER A 7 4.03 -10.04 -7.31
C SER A 7 2.95 -10.94 -7.92
N ALA A 8 3.22 -12.24 -7.96
CA ALA A 8 2.39 -13.28 -8.60
C ALA A 8 1.00 -13.53 -7.95
N VAL A 9 0.35 -12.50 -7.40
CA VAL A 9 -1.08 -12.49 -7.14
C VAL A 9 -1.62 -11.14 -7.63
N PRO A 10 -2.30 -11.10 -8.79
CA PRO A 10 -2.87 -9.87 -9.37
C PRO A 10 -3.98 -9.32 -8.47
N GLY A 11 -3.62 -8.52 -7.47
CA GLY A 11 -4.55 -7.99 -6.48
C GLY A 11 -3.90 -7.39 -5.22
N VAL A 12 -2.60 -7.60 -4.99
CA VAL A 12 -1.90 -7.06 -3.81
C VAL A 12 -0.66 -6.25 -4.20
N LEU A 13 -0.62 -4.97 -3.82
CA LEU A 13 0.57 -4.14 -3.83
C LEU A 13 1.40 -4.40 -2.59
N ARG A 14 2.65 -4.84 -2.77
CA ARG A 14 3.61 -5.05 -1.69
C ARG A 14 4.31 -3.74 -1.37
N LEU A 15 4.18 -3.27 -0.13
CA LEU A 15 4.84 -2.05 0.30
C LEU A 15 6.25 -2.40 0.78
N THR A 16 7.25 -1.90 0.06
CA THR A 16 8.66 -2.17 0.31
C THR A 16 9.44 -0.87 0.36
N GLN A 17 10.62 -0.94 0.97
CA GLN A 17 11.56 0.16 1.15
C GLN A 17 11.93 0.79 -0.19
N ALA A 18 12.12 0.02 -1.27
CA ALA A 18 12.47 0.54 -2.61
C ALA A 18 13.58 1.64 -2.60
N LYS A 19 14.53 1.56 -1.64
CA LYS A 19 15.57 2.58 -1.33
C LYS A 19 15.05 3.95 -0.85
N TYR A 20 13.78 4.05 -0.47
CA TYR A 20 13.17 5.23 0.15
C TYR A 20 13.85 5.56 1.47
N GLN A 21 14.17 6.84 1.65
CA GLN A 21 14.81 7.39 2.83
C GLN A 21 13.95 8.50 3.41
N VAL A 22 13.85 8.52 4.73
CA VAL A 22 13.25 9.62 5.50
C VAL A 22 14.39 10.25 6.30
N ASN A 23 14.60 11.55 6.13
CA ASN A 23 15.70 12.29 6.78
C ASN A 23 17.10 11.66 6.55
N GLY A 24 17.35 11.12 5.34
CA GLY A 24 18.62 10.46 5.00
C GLY A 24 18.78 9.05 5.57
N GLN A 25 17.81 8.53 6.32
CA GLN A 25 17.80 7.17 6.83
C GLN A 25 16.84 6.29 6.02
N THR A 26 17.36 5.15 5.61
CA THR A 26 16.58 4.09 4.99
C THR A 26 15.46 3.62 5.92
N ILE A 27 14.22 3.58 5.42
CA ILE A 27 13.09 3.13 6.24
C ILE A 27 13.18 1.64 6.55
N ASP A 28 12.79 1.25 7.77
CA ASP A 28 12.49 -0.14 8.09
C ASP A 28 11.09 -0.47 7.58
N GLN A 29 11.00 -0.99 6.35
CA GLN A 29 9.74 -1.39 5.73
C GLN A 29 8.92 -2.39 6.56
N THR A 30 9.56 -3.14 7.47
CA THR A 30 8.88 -4.16 8.27
C THR A 30 7.95 -3.56 9.31
N THR A 31 8.15 -2.28 9.67
CA THR A 31 7.36 -1.57 10.67
C THR A 31 6.84 -0.22 10.18
N TYR A 32 7.60 0.48 9.33
CA TYR A 32 7.34 1.86 8.92
C TYR A 32 5.94 2.10 8.38
N PHE A 33 5.48 1.31 7.41
CA PHE A 33 4.15 1.52 6.82
C PHE A 33 3.02 1.35 7.83
N ARG A 34 3.10 0.31 8.68
CA ARG A 34 2.07 0.03 9.70
C ARG A 34 2.09 1.05 10.83
N ASN A 35 3.28 1.42 11.30
CA ASN A 35 3.46 2.19 12.54
C ASN A 35 3.58 3.70 12.31
N GLN A 36 3.88 4.15 11.09
CA GLN A 36 4.04 5.57 10.76
C GLN A 36 2.94 5.99 9.78
N VAL A 37 3.00 5.52 8.53
CA VAL A 37 2.12 5.95 7.43
C VAL A 37 0.64 5.65 7.71
N PHE A 38 0.36 4.45 8.20
CA PHE A 38 -1.01 3.99 8.49
C PHE A 38 -1.30 3.91 9.98
N SER A 39 -0.56 4.65 10.80
CA SER A 39 -0.69 4.63 12.26
C SER A 39 -2.10 4.99 12.75
N GLN A 40 -2.79 5.87 12.01
CA GLN A 40 -4.11 6.41 12.35
C GLN A 40 -5.28 5.53 11.90
N LEU A 41 -5.04 4.44 11.16
CA LEU A 41 -6.12 3.54 10.74
C LEU A 41 -6.56 2.64 11.90
N ASN A 42 -7.82 2.17 11.84
CA ASN A 42 -8.39 1.26 12.82
C ASN A 42 -7.91 -0.18 12.55
N TRP A 43 -6.74 -0.53 13.06
CA TRP A 43 -6.19 -1.88 12.92
C TRP A 43 -6.87 -2.88 13.85
N THR A 44 -7.22 -4.03 13.29
CA THR A 44 -7.79 -5.17 14.01
C THR A 44 -6.89 -6.39 13.85
N HIS A 45 -6.67 -7.12 14.94
CA HIS A 45 -5.86 -8.33 14.91
C HIS A 45 -6.70 -9.56 14.54
N ASN A 46 -6.32 -10.25 13.46
CA ASN A 46 -6.93 -11.51 13.06
C ASN A 46 -6.15 -12.69 13.66
N ALA A 47 -6.63 -13.20 14.79
CA ALA A 47 -5.98 -14.29 15.52
C ALA A 47 -5.88 -15.60 14.70
N THR A 48 -6.84 -15.89 13.82
CA THR A 48 -6.79 -17.11 12.99
C THR A 48 -5.70 -17.02 11.93
N LYS A 49 -5.56 -15.86 11.28
CA LYS A 49 -4.59 -15.65 10.20
C LYS A 49 -3.23 -15.14 10.70
N GLN A 50 -3.15 -14.78 11.98
CA GLN A 50 -1.98 -14.22 12.64
C GLN A 50 -1.44 -13.00 11.90
N LYS A 51 -2.32 -12.03 11.65
CA LYS A 51 -2.02 -10.76 10.96
C LYS A 51 -2.96 -9.66 11.43
N ASP A 52 -2.51 -8.42 11.30
CA ASP A 52 -3.37 -7.25 11.49
C ASP A 52 -3.98 -6.84 10.16
N GLU A 53 -5.21 -6.32 10.21
CA GLU A 53 -5.99 -5.87 9.06
C GLU A 53 -6.57 -4.48 9.36
N ALA A 54 -6.64 -3.63 8.35
CA ALA A 54 -7.27 -2.30 8.43
C ALA A 54 -7.82 -1.92 7.06
N ASP A 55 -8.85 -1.09 7.03
CA ASP A 55 -9.33 -0.48 5.79
C ASP A 55 -8.74 0.93 5.62
N ILE A 56 -8.41 1.27 4.38
CA ILE A 56 -7.84 2.54 3.97
C ILE A 56 -8.74 3.18 2.90
N PRO A 57 -9.35 4.35 3.19
CA PRO A 57 -10.10 5.09 2.18
C PRO A 57 -9.13 5.82 1.25
N VAL A 58 -9.27 5.59 -0.05
CA VAL A 58 -8.34 6.05 -1.10
C VAL A 58 -9.07 6.73 -2.24
N SER A 59 -8.56 7.87 -2.69
CA SER A 59 -8.86 8.43 -4.01
C SER A 59 -7.79 7.98 -5.02
N LEU A 60 -8.22 7.34 -6.11
CA LEU A 60 -7.33 6.81 -7.15
C LEU A 60 -7.23 7.77 -8.33
N ILE A 61 -6.01 8.11 -8.71
CA ILE A 61 -5.67 8.95 -9.88
C ILE A 61 -4.76 8.14 -10.80
N ILE A 62 -5.10 8.09 -12.10
CA ILE A 62 -4.29 7.41 -13.11
C ILE A 62 -4.01 8.40 -14.24
N ALA A 63 -2.73 8.64 -14.54
CA ALA A 63 -2.29 9.58 -15.57
C ALA A 63 -2.95 10.97 -15.46
N GLY A 64 -3.06 11.48 -14.22
CA GLY A 64 -3.70 12.77 -13.92
C GLY A 64 -5.24 12.76 -13.92
N VAL A 65 -5.89 11.63 -14.23
CA VAL A 65 -7.35 11.50 -14.25
C VAL A 65 -7.85 10.85 -12.97
N TYR A 66 -8.77 11.50 -12.27
CA TYR A 66 -9.48 10.90 -11.14
C TYR A 66 -10.35 9.74 -11.60
N VAL A 67 -10.12 8.56 -11.04
CA VAL A 67 -10.80 7.31 -11.41
C VAL A 67 -11.96 7.01 -10.47
N GLY A 68 -11.81 7.29 -9.18
CA GLY A 68 -12.82 7.02 -8.17
C GLY A 68 -12.26 6.94 -6.76
N ASP A 69 -13.17 6.83 -5.80
CA ASP A 69 -12.87 6.56 -4.40
C ASP A 69 -13.11 5.09 -4.09
N PHE A 70 -12.20 4.48 -3.32
CA PHE A 70 -12.21 3.08 -2.96
C PHE A 70 -11.81 2.89 -1.50
N ASP A 71 -12.51 2.02 -0.79
CA ASP A 71 -12.08 1.52 0.51
C ASP A 71 -11.26 0.25 0.29
N LEU A 72 -9.94 0.39 0.32
CA LEU A 72 -9.02 -0.72 0.10
C LEU A 72 -8.69 -1.38 1.43
N SER A 73 -8.28 -2.65 1.41
CA SER A 73 -7.86 -3.33 2.63
C SER A 73 -6.33 -3.41 2.71
N LEU A 74 -5.82 -3.29 3.93
CA LEU A 74 -4.43 -3.50 4.29
C LEU A 74 -4.31 -4.77 5.11
N SER A 75 -3.18 -5.45 4.95
CA SER A 75 -2.78 -6.55 5.83
C SER A 75 -1.35 -6.35 6.28
N HIS A 76 -1.10 -6.55 7.58
CA HIS A 76 0.22 -6.50 8.17
C HIS A 76 0.53 -7.78 8.92
N LYS A 77 1.62 -8.48 8.56
CA LYS A 77 2.04 -9.71 9.23
C LYS A 77 3.50 -9.60 9.68
N ALA A 78 3.70 -9.17 10.92
CA ALA A 78 5.03 -9.05 11.53
C ALA A 78 5.82 -10.38 11.50
N ALA A 79 5.13 -11.52 11.62
CA ALA A 79 5.76 -12.85 11.55
C ALA A 79 6.44 -13.15 10.19
N TRP A 80 6.10 -12.43 9.11
CA TRP A 80 6.79 -12.56 7.82
C TRP A 80 8.17 -11.89 7.80
N ALA A 81 8.48 -11.02 8.76
CA ALA A 81 9.78 -10.37 8.89
C ALA A 81 10.91 -11.30 9.40
N ALA A 82 10.60 -12.56 9.78
CA ALA A 82 11.49 -13.51 10.46
C ALA A 82 12.80 -13.83 9.69
N GLY A 83 13.73 -12.87 9.67
CA GLY A 83 15.08 -12.98 9.17
C GLY A 83 15.28 -12.86 7.65
N GLN A 84 14.22 -12.72 6.84
CA GLN A 84 14.34 -12.77 5.36
C GLN A 84 14.04 -11.44 4.64
N GLY A 85 13.80 -10.34 5.35
CA GLY A 85 13.55 -9.03 4.71
C GLY A 85 12.26 -8.95 3.88
N ASN A 86 11.30 -9.85 4.14
CA ASN A 86 10.02 -9.87 3.42
C ASN A 86 9.17 -8.63 3.78
N TYR A 87 8.33 -8.22 2.84
CA TYR A 87 7.32 -7.19 3.05
C TYR A 87 6.31 -7.68 4.09
N THR A 88 6.06 -6.88 5.12
CA THR A 88 5.10 -7.20 6.17
C THR A 88 3.73 -6.58 5.89
N THR A 89 3.67 -5.47 5.13
CA THR A 89 2.44 -4.78 4.78
C THR A 89 2.09 -4.94 3.30
N GLY A 90 0.85 -5.34 3.02
CA GLY A 90 0.29 -5.44 1.68
C GLY A 90 -1.02 -4.66 1.57
N LEU A 91 -1.19 -3.94 0.46
CA LEU A 91 -2.41 -3.23 0.09
C LEU A 91 -3.17 -4.05 -0.96
N HIS A 92 -4.44 -4.30 -0.70
CA HIS A 92 -5.31 -5.15 -1.51
C HIS A 92 -6.21 -4.25 -2.37
N TRP A 93 -6.12 -4.39 -3.69
CA TRP A 93 -6.80 -3.50 -4.63
C TRP A 93 -8.31 -3.66 -4.69
N GLY A 94 -8.86 -4.80 -4.24
CA GLY A 94 -10.31 -5.01 -4.17
C GLY A 94 -11.04 -4.59 -5.44
N ASP A 95 -12.05 -3.73 -5.29
CA ASP A 95 -12.86 -3.21 -6.39
C ASP A 95 -12.12 -2.26 -7.33
N ALA A 96 -10.95 -1.72 -6.93
CA ALA A 96 -10.08 -0.93 -7.82
C ALA A 96 -9.31 -1.81 -8.84
N THR A 97 -9.35 -3.14 -8.68
CA THR A 97 -8.62 -4.10 -9.52
C THR A 97 -8.85 -3.94 -11.03
N PRO A 98 -10.08 -3.71 -11.55
CA PRO A 98 -10.30 -3.51 -12.99
C PRO A 98 -9.60 -2.27 -13.55
N HIS A 99 -9.38 -1.25 -12.72
CA HIS A 99 -8.75 0.01 -13.12
C HIS A 99 -7.22 -0.09 -13.18
N ILE A 100 -6.63 -0.92 -12.33
CA ILE A 100 -5.17 -1.11 -12.28
C ILE A 100 -4.68 -2.27 -13.16
N LYS A 101 -5.57 -3.19 -13.58
CA LYS A 101 -5.25 -4.29 -14.49
C LYS A 101 -5.27 -3.86 -15.96
N GLN A 102 -4.61 -2.75 -16.26
CA GLN A 102 -4.47 -2.24 -17.62
C GLN A 102 -3.03 -2.45 -18.11
N PRO A 103 -2.81 -3.06 -19.30
CA PRO A 103 -1.46 -3.29 -19.83
C PRO A 103 -0.59 -2.03 -19.88
N GLY A 104 -1.20 -0.87 -20.14
CA GLY A 104 -0.53 0.43 -20.22
C GLY A 104 -0.03 1.00 -18.88
N LEU A 105 -0.33 0.34 -17.75
CA LEU A 105 0.12 0.76 -16.42
C LEU A 105 1.35 -0.01 -15.92
N LEU A 106 1.82 -1.00 -16.67
CA LEU A 106 3.04 -1.73 -16.32
C LEU A 106 4.27 -0.82 -16.42
N GLY A 107 5.15 -0.89 -15.42
CA GLY A 107 6.37 -0.09 -15.36
C GLY A 107 6.17 1.36 -14.90
N ARG A 108 4.93 1.81 -14.73
CA ARG A 108 4.59 3.13 -14.18
C ARG A 108 4.93 3.26 -12.70
N SER A 109 5.09 4.50 -12.26
CA SER A 109 5.37 4.84 -10.87
C SER A 109 4.06 5.02 -10.11
N LEU A 110 3.98 4.43 -8.92
CA LEU A 110 2.90 4.63 -7.97
C LEU A 110 3.37 5.51 -6.80
N TYR A 111 2.61 6.55 -6.54
CA TYR A 111 2.76 7.46 -5.41
C TYR A 111 1.59 7.28 -4.46
N LEU A 112 1.90 7.34 -3.15
CA LEU A 112 0.92 7.29 -2.08
C LEU A 112 1.11 8.55 -1.24
N TYR A 113 0.04 9.32 -1.08
CA TYR A 113 0.04 10.55 -0.30
C TYR A 113 -0.90 10.39 0.89
N GLU A 114 -0.42 10.83 2.05
CA GLU A 114 -1.23 10.94 3.26
C GLU A 114 -2.30 12.04 3.09
N PRO A 115 -3.45 11.92 3.75
CA PRO A 115 -4.47 12.96 3.72
C PRO A 115 -3.88 14.30 4.20
N ALA A 116 -4.06 15.36 3.41
CA ALA A 116 -3.71 16.71 3.87
C ALA A 116 -4.68 17.17 4.97
N ASN A 117 -4.30 18.16 5.79
CA ASN A 117 -5.14 18.69 6.86
C ASN A 117 -6.58 18.98 6.38
N GLY A 118 -7.55 18.27 6.95
CA GLY A 118 -8.99 18.38 6.61
C GLY A 118 -9.50 17.37 5.58
N GLN A 119 -8.65 16.55 4.97
CA GLN A 119 -9.04 15.42 4.12
C GLN A 119 -9.08 14.12 4.93
N SER A 120 -9.97 13.20 4.54
CA SER A 120 -10.13 11.90 5.19
C SER A 120 -9.57 10.73 4.36
N ARG A 121 -9.14 10.97 3.12
CA ARG A 121 -8.70 9.92 2.19
C ARG A 121 -7.23 10.07 1.83
N PHE A 122 -6.56 8.93 1.72
CA PHE A 122 -5.25 8.85 1.08
C PHE A 122 -5.41 9.03 -0.43
N VAL A 123 -4.35 9.46 -1.10
CA VAL A 123 -4.33 9.53 -2.57
C VAL A 123 -3.34 8.51 -3.10
N ILE A 124 -3.79 7.67 -4.03
CA ILE A 124 -2.91 6.82 -4.85
C ILE A 124 -2.89 7.40 -6.25
N GLU A 125 -1.68 7.70 -6.73
CA GLU A 125 -1.46 8.23 -8.08
C GLU A 125 -0.54 7.31 -8.87
N ILE A 126 -0.95 6.94 -10.09
CA ILE A 126 -0.16 6.13 -11.02
C ILE A 126 0.20 6.97 -12.24
N ASN A 127 1.50 7.22 -12.46
CA ASN A 127 2.05 8.02 -13.56
C ASN A 127 2.83 7.19 -14.56
#